data_AF-A0M389-F1
#
_entry.id   AF-A0M389-F1
#
_cell.length_a   1.000
_cell.length_b   1.000
_cell.length_c   1.000
_cell.angle_alpha   90.00
_cell.angle_beta   90.00
_cell.angle_gamma   90.00
#
_symmetry.space_group_name_H-M   'P 1'
#
loop_
_entity.id
_entity.type
_entity.pdbx_description
1 polymer ?
#
loop_
_entity_poly.entity_id
_entity_poly.type
_entity_poly.pdbx_seq_one_letter_code
_entity_poly.pdbx_strand_id
1 'polypeptide(L)'
;MQEYFDFLITRKVYVTLLMELLAALAGSLYLYKKQRNEQLKKQFVWFLFSVFIIDLLGGYSIWAYFDDYQSFPFLKDSLFTRNFWWFNIARTYFIAAYCYFLRKRIANKQIAFYLKWALGIFIVYAIFNMVFSGQFFIRYITGTFTIGTFLVVTSVFAYFYDILISDRLVGFYGNLFFYIAVGVLLWYLVIPPIELYVNYFTEENQFFIEVFAAVLRYANIFMYSMFALGFYIDYRYRRNTENPLPKD
;
A
#
# COMPACT_ATOMS: atom_id res chain seq x y z
N MET A 1 -22.14 -16.34 12.17
CA MET A 1 -22.33 -15.45 11.00
C MET A 1 -22.85 -14.04 11.33
N GLN A 2 -23.91 -13.85 12.09
CA GLN A 2 -24.36 -12.50 12.47
C GLN A 2 -23.27 -11.71 13.24
N GLU A 3 -22.62 -12.37 14.20
CA GLU A 3 -21.48 -11.81 14.96
C GLU A 3 -20.29 -11.39 14.09
N TYR A 4 -20.06 -12.05 12.96
CA TYR A 4 -19.02 -11.66 12.01
C TYR A 4 -19.32 -10.31 11.37
N PHE A 5 -20.56 -10.12 10.91
CA PHE A 5 -20.99 -8.84 10.33
C PHE A 5 -20.97 -7.72 11.38
N ASP A 6 -21.43 -8.02 12.60
CA ASP A 6 -21.38 -7.07 13.71
C ASP A 6 -19.94 -6.67 14.04
N PHE A 7 -19.00 -7.61 14.02
CA PHE A 7 -17.58 -7.34 14.20
C PHE A 7 -17.02 -6.44 13.09
N LEU A 8 -17.28 -6.76 11.82
CA LEU A 8 -16.82 -5.96 10.68
C LEU A 8 -17.34 -4.51 10.74
N ILE A 9 -18.62 -4.34 11.09
CA ILE A 9 -19.27 -3.04 11.21
C ILE A 9 -18.71 -2.26 12.40
N THR A 10 -18.68 -2.89 13.58
CA THR A 10 -18.24 -2.25 14.82
C THR A 10 -16.78 -1.82 14.76
N ARG A 11 -15.91 -2.68 14.21
CA ARG A 11 -14.49 -2.37 14.02
C ARG A 11 -14.20 -1.55 12.78
N LYS A 12 -15.22 -1.25 11.96
CA LYS A 12 -15.15 -0.53 10.67
C LYS A 12 -14.01 -1.00 9.77
N VAL A 13 -13.82 -2.32 9.68
CA VAL A 13 -12.77 -2.96 8.85
C VAL A 13 -13.03 -2.68 7.37
N TYR A 14 -14.31 -2.66 6.98
CA TYR A 14 -14.77 -2.40 5.62
C TYR A 14 -14.29 -1.06 5.04
N VAL A 15 -13.96 -0.08 5.88
CA VAL A 15 -13.54 1.27 5.43
C VAL A 15 -12.27 1.20 4.59
N THR A 16 -11.27 0.41 5.00
CA THR A 16 -10.01 0.27 4.24
C THR A 16 -10.28 -0.35 2.87
N LEU A 17 -11.05 -1.44 2.82
CA LEU A 17 -11.40 -2.14 1.58
C LEU A 17 -12.16 -1.23 0.61
N LEU A 18 -13.09 -0.41 1.12
CA LEU A 18 -13.80 0.57 0.29
C LEU A 18 -12.84 1.61 -0.30
N MET A 19 -11.90 2.12 0.50
CA MET A 19 -10.93 3.12 0.03
C MET A 19 -9.99 2.56 -1.04
N GLU A 20 -9.55 1.31 -0.87
CA GLU A 20 -8.74 0.58 -1.87
C GLU A 20 -9.49 0.43 -3.19
N LEU A 21 -10.74 -0.04 -3.11
CA LEU A 21 -11.58 -0.21 -4.27
C LEU A 21 -11.86 1.13 -4.95
N LEU A 22 -12.14 2.19 -4.19
CA LEU A 22 -12.33 3.54 -4.74
C LEU A 22 -11.09 4.04 -5.48
N ALA A 23 -9.89 3.84 -4.94
CA ALA A 23 -8.65 4.22 -5.60
C ALA A 23 -8.42 3.41 -6.89
N ALA A 24 -8.67 2.10 -6.87
CA ALA A 24 -8.57 1.23 -8.04
C ALA A 24 -9.59 1.63 -9.13
N LEU A 25 -10.84 1.92 -8.75
CA LEU A 25 -11.90 2.37 -9.66
C LEU A 25 -11.59 3.76 -10.24
N ALA A 26 -11.07 4.70 -9.44
CA ALA A 26 -10.62 5.99 -9.95
C ALA A 26 -9.53 5.83 -11.02
N GLY A 27 -8.59 4.91 -10.80
CA GLY A 27 -7.58 4.52 -11.78
C GLY A 27 -8.16 3.90 -13.05
N SER A 28 -9.13 3.00 -12.92
CA SER A 28 -9.85 2.40 -14.05
C SER A 28 -10.60 3.44 -14.87
N LEU A 29 -11.31 4.36 -14.23
CA LEU A 29 -11.99 5.48 -14.89
C LEU A 29 -11.00 6.39 -15.61
N TYR A 30 -9.83 6.65 -15.01
CA TYR A 30 -8.74 7.39 -15.65
C TYR A 30 -8.27 6.69 -16.94
N LEU A 31 -8.07 5.36 -16.91
CA LEU A 31 -7.66 4.60 -18.09
C LEU A 31 -8.75 4.52 -19.16
N TYR A 32 -10.01 4.35 -18.77
CA TYR A 32 -11.13 4.27 -19.70
C TYR A 32 -11.31 5.58 -20.49
N LYS A 33 -11.23 6.73 -19.80
CA LYS A 33 -11.34 8.05 -20.42
C LYS A 33 -10.16 8.41 -21.31
N LYS A 34 -9.09 7.60 -21.35
CA LYS A 34 -7.84 7.92 -22.03
C LYS A 34 -7.37 6.79 -22.93
N GLN A 35 -7.35 7.03 -24.24
CA GLN A 35 -6.91 6.04 -25.24
C GLN A 35 -5.38 5.90 -25.40
N ARG A 36 -4.55 6.55 -24.57
CA ARG A 36 -3.09 6.56 -24.75
C ARG A 36 -2.39 5.53 -23.88
N ASN A 37 -1.39 4.85 -24.46
CA ASN A 37 -0.65 3.77 -23.85
C ASN A 37 0.33 4.25 -22.75
N GLU A 38 -0.18 4.54 -21.55
CA GLU A 38 0.65 4.82 -20.37
C GLU A 38 0.82 3.57 -19.51
N GLN A 39 1.68 2.67 -19.99
CA GLN A 39 1.90 1.33 -19.41
C GLN A 39 2.17 1.33 -17.91
N LEU A 40 2.97 2.29 -17.39
CA LEU A 40 3.29 2.34 -15.96
C LEU A 40 2.07 2.70 -15.10
N LYS A 41 1.18 3.58 -15.58
CA LYS A 41 -0.07 3.91 -14.88
C LYS A 41 -1.03 2.74 -14.93
N LYS A 42 -1.12 2.05 -16.06
CA LYS A 42 -1.88 0.80 -16.19
C LYS A 42 -1.40 -0.25 -15.18
N GLN A 43 -0.09 -0.45 -15.08
CA GLN A 43 0.51 -1.34 -14.07
C GLN A 43 0.15 -0.91 -12.64
N PHE A 44 0.15 0.40 -12.35
CA PHE A 44 -0.25 0.89 -11.03
C PHE A 44 -1.73 0.62 -10.70
N VAL A 45 -2.64 0.75 -11.68
CA VAL A 45 -4.05 0.37 -11.49
C VAL A 45 -4.19 -1.12 -11.19
N TRP A 46 -3.49 -1.98 -11.92
CA TRP A 46 -3.48 -3.42 -11.63
C TRP A 46 -2.91 -3.74 -10.25
N PHE A 47 -1.90 -2.99 -9.82
CA PHE A 47 -1.38 -3.07 -8.46
C PHE A 47 -2.43 -2.66 -7.40
N LEU A 48 -3.26 -1.64 -7.64
CA LEU A 48 -4.33 -1.28 -6.71
C LEU A 48 -5.40 -2.37 -6.60
N PHE A 49 -5.75 -3.02 -7.70
CA PHE A 49 -6.64 -4.19 -7.65
C PHE A 49 -5.98 -5.37 -6.91
N SER A 50 -4.68 -5.61 -7.09
CA SER A 50 -4.02 -6.67 -6.36
C SER A 50 -3.99 -6.40 -4.87
N VAL A 51 -3.79 -5.14 -4.43
CA VAL A 51 -3.91 -4.74 -3.01
C VAL A 51 -5.30 -5.07 -2.48
N PHE A 52 -6.36 -4.61 -3.14
CA PHE A 52 -7.75 -4.88 -2.73
C PHE A 52 -8.04 -6.39 -2.63
N ILE A 53 -7.62 -7.17 -3.63
CA ILE A 53 -7.82 -8.63 -3.64
C ILE A 53 -7.04 -9.29 -2.51
N ILE A 54 -5.79 -8.87 -2.28
CA ILE A 54 -4.94 -9.42 -1.22
C ILE A 54 -5.55 -9.19 0.15
N ASP A 55 -6.04 -7.98 0.42
CA ASP A 55 -6.65 -7.63 1.70
C ASP A 55 -8.00 -8.34 1.89
N LEU A 56 -8.81 -8.41 0.82
CA LEU A 56 -10.07 -9.16 0.83
C LEU A 56 -9.86 -10.64 1.14
N LEU A 57 -8.91 -11.28 0.45
CA LEU A 57 -8.58 -12.70 0.67
C LEU A 57 -7.99 -12.91 2.06
N GLY A 58 -7.16 -11.99 2.56
CA GLY A 58 -6.60 -12.05 3.92
C GLY A 58 -7.64 -12.10 5.03
N GLY A 59 -8.89 -11.68 4.75
CA GLY A 59 -10.03 -11.79 5.67
C GLY A 59 -10.50 -13.21 5.96
N TYR A 60 -9.99 -14.23 5.24
CA TYR A 60 -10.37 -15.64 5.45
C TYR A 60 -10.17 -16.10 6.90
N SER A 61 -9.14 -15.59 7.58
CA SER A 61 -8.81 -16.00 8.96
C SER A 61 -9.86 -15.52 9.96
N ILE A 62 -10.42 -14.32 9.73
CA ILE A 62 -11.50 -13.76 10.54
C ILE A 62 -12.79 -14.54 10.26
N TRP A 63 -13.08 -14.80 8.98
CA TRP A 63 -14.25 -15.61 8.61
C TRP A 63 -14.21 -16.99 9.27
N ALA A 64 -13.10 -17.72 9.11
CA ALA A 64 -12.95 -19.07 9.66
C ALA A 64 -13.11 -19.09 11.18
N TYR A 65 -12.66 -18.05 11.89
CA TYR A 65 -12.83 -17.92 13.34
C TYR A 65 -14.32 -17.79 13.74
N PHE A 66 -15.08 -16.90 13.10
CA PHE A 66 -16.50 -16.68 13.43
C PHE A 66 -17.46 -17.75 12.92
N ASP A 67 -16.99 -18.59 12.00
CA ASP A 67 -17.72 -19.74 11.47
C ASP A 67 -17.33 -21.04 12.19
N ASP A 68 -16.55 -20.96 13.29
CA ASP A 68 -15.98 -22.11 14.02
C ASP A 68 -15.35 -23.17 13.08
N TYR A 69 -14.66 -22.67 12.04
CA TYR A 69 -14.01 -23.46 11.01
C TYR A 69 -14.92 -24.43 10.22
N GLN A 70 -16.24 -24.22 10.20
CA GLN A 70 -17.16 -25.09 9.45
C GLN A 70 -16.94 -25.01 7.93
N SER A 71 -16.77 -23.80 7.39
CA SER A 71 -16.49 -23.57 5.95
C SER A 71 -15.12 -24.12 5.53
N PHE A 72 -14.13 -24.07 6.42
CA PHE A 72 -12.74 -24.45 6.13
C PHE A 72 -12.14 -25.31 7.26
N PRO A 73 -12.59 -26.57 7.44
CA PRO A 73 -12.16 -27.38 8.58
C PRO A 73 -10.65 -27.69 8.56
N PHE A 74 -10.07 -27.79 7.36
CA PHE A 74 -8.63 -28.02 7.17
C PHE A 74 -7.74 -26.90 7.69
N LEU A 75 -8.30 -25.69 7.93
CA LEU A 75 -7.55 -24.59 8.53
C LEU A 75 -7.38 -24.78 10.03
N LYS A 76 -8.32 -25.46 10.69
CA LYS A 76 -8.29 -25.70 12.14
C LYS A 76 -7.01 -26.48 12.47
N ASP A 77 -6.25 -25.97 13.44
CA ASP A 77 -4.96 -26.51 13.88
C ASP A 77 -3.83 -26.52 12.83
N SER A 78 -4.02 -25.84 11.70
CA SER A 78 -2.98 -25.69 10.66
C SER A 78 -2.09 -24.45 10.90
N LEU A 79 -0.91 -24.43 10.29
CA LEU A 79 -0.05 -23.23 10.23
C LEU A 79 -0.71 -22.05 9.51
N PHE A 80 -1.78 -22.29 8.74
CA PHE A 80 -2.52 -21.30 7.97
C PHE A 80 -3.74 -20.75 8.71
N THR A 81 -3.98 -21.17 9.97
CA THR A 81 -5.06 -20.65 10.82
C THR A 81 -5.05 -19.12 10.87
N ARG A 82 -3.87 -18.54 11.06
CA ARG A 82 -3.64 -17.09 11.03
C ARG A 82 -3.08 -16.68 9.68
N ASN A 83 -3.39 -15.46 9.26
CA ASN A 83 -2.96 -14.88 7.99
C ASN A 83 -1.58 -14.18 8.05
N PHE A 84 -0.74 -14.49 9.05
CA PHE A 84 0.59 -13.87 9.18
C PHE A 84 1.47 -14.14 7.95
N TRP A 85 1.50 -15.38 7.46
CA TRP A 85 2.25 -15.76 6.26
C TRP A 85 1.82 -14.94 5.03
N TRP A 86 0.50 -14.78 4.85
CA TRP A 86 -0.11 -14.06 3.75
C TRP A 86 0.32 -12.59 3.76
N PHE A 87 0.19 -11.95 4.92
CA PHE A 87 0.53 -10.55 5.07
C PHE A 87 2.04 -10.28 5.17
N ASN A 88 2.86 -11.25 5.59
CA ASN A 88 4.31 -11.17 5.46
C ASN A 88 4.74 -11.09 3.98
N ILE A 89 4.13 -11.92 3.11
CA ILE A 89 4.33 -11.84 1.65
C ILE A 89 3.77 -10.53 1.11
N ALA A 90 2.53 -10.19 1.44
CA ALA A 90 1.83 -9.01 0.92
C ALA A 90 2.59 -7.71 1.23
N ARG A 91 3.01 -7.51 2.49
CA ARG A 91 3.78 -6.32 2.90
C ARG A 91 5.07 -6.18 2.10
N THR A 92 5.79 -7.29 1.87
CA THR A 92 7.02 -7.31 1.07
C THR A 92 6.72 -6.95 -0.40
N TYR A 93 5.64 -7.50 -0.95
CA TYR A 93 5.16 -7.16 -2.29
C TYR A 93 4.78 -5.68 -2.42
N PHE A 94 4.06 -5.11 -1.44
CA PHE A 94 3.66 -3.70 -1.44
C PHE A 94 4.88 -2.77 -1.38
N ILE A 95 5.82 -3.02 -0.48
CA ILE A 95 7.10 -2.29 -0.39
C ILE A 95 7.83 -2.34 -1.74
N ALA A 96 7.97 -3.53 -2.32
CA ALA A 96 8.67 -3.71 -3.60
C ALA A 96 7.97 -2.97 -4.74
N ALA A 97 6.63 -3.00 -4.79
CA ALA A 97 5.83 -2.31 -5.79
C ALA A 97 5.99 -0.79 -5.69
N TYR A 98 5.84 -0.20 -4.50
CA TYR A 98 6.02 1.25 -4.32
C TYR A 98 7.42 1.71 -4.73
N CYS A 99 8.47 1.01 -4.27
CA CYS A 99 9.85 1.27 -4.67
C CYS A 99 10.05 1.16 -6.19
N TYR A 100 9.45 0.14 -6.83
CA TYR A 100 9.51 -0.03 -8.27
C TYR A 100 8.87 1.15 -9.02
N PHE A 101 7.66 1.55 -8.63
CA PHE A 101 6.91 2.61 -9.30
C PHE A 101 7.63 3.96 -9.18
N LEU A 102 8.07 4.32 -7.97
CA LEU A 102 8.80 5.57 -7.72
C LEU A 102 10.13 5.59 -8.49
N ARG A 103 10.92 4.52 -8.41
CA ARG A 103 12.19 4.40 -9.15
C ARG A 103 12.01 4.56 -10.66
N LYS A 104 10.92 4.05 -11.24
CA LYS A 104 10.62 4.20 -12.68
C LYS A 104 10.32 5.65 -13.09
N ARG A 105 10.06 6.55 -12.13
CA ARG A 105 9.81 7.98 -12.38
C ARG A 105 11.03 8.87 -12.19
N ILE A 106 12.10 8.33 -11.62
CA ILE A 106 13.37 9.03 -11.42
C ILE A 106 14.10 9.12 -12.78
N ALA A 107 14.47 10.34 -13.19
CA ALA A 107 15.22 10.56 -14.44
C ALA A 107 16.72 10.35 -14.26
N ASN A 108 17.27 10.69 -13.08
CA ASN A 108 18.66 10.43 -12.77
C ASN A 108 18.93 8.92 -12.76
N LYS A 109 19.63 8.45 -13.79
CA LYS A 109 19.93 7.02 -14.01
C LYS A 109 20.78 6.42 -12.88
N GLN A 110 21.65 7.22 -12.26
CA GLN A 110 22.51 6.76 -11.18
C GLN A 110 21.70 6.51 -9.90
N ILE A 111 20.82 7.44 -9.51
CA ILE A 111 19.90 7.26 -8.38
C ILE A 111 18.98 6.06 -8.64
N ALA A 112 18.39 5.97 -9.82
CA ALA A 112 17.52 4.87 -10.20
C ALA A 112 18.25 3.51 -10.21
N PHE A 113 19.55 3.49 -10.51
CA PHE A 113 20.39 2.30 -10.47
C PHE A 113 20.64 1.84 -9.03
N TYR A 114 21.03 2.73 -8.12
CA TYR A 114 21.23 2.37 -6.72
C TYR A 114 19.95 1.88 -6.06
N LEU A 115 18.80 2.52 -6.32
CA LEU A 115 17.51 2.05 -5.81
C LEU A 115 17.10 0.69 -6.38
N LYS A 116 17.49 0.37 -7.63
CA LYS A 116 17.24 -0.97 -8.21
C LYS A 116 18.02 -2.03 -7.41
N TRP A 117 19.28 -1.77 -7.09
CA TRP A 117 20.10 -2.69 -6.31
C TRP A 117 19.63 -2.80 -4.87
N ALA A 118 19.32 -1.68 -4.22
CA ALA A 118 18.77 -1.67 -2.87
C ALA A 118 17.46 -2.48 -2.78
N LEU A 119 16.58 -2.35 -3.77
CA LEU A 119 15.37 -3.18 -3.89
C LEU A 119 15.69 -4.67 -4.07
N GLY A 120 16.66 -5.01 -4.92
CA GLY A 120 17.10 -6.40 -5.10
C GLY A 120 17.64 -7.02 -3.80
N ILE A 121 18.50 -6.29 -3.09
CA ILE A 121 19.05 -6.71 -1.79
C ILE A 121 17.93 -6.87 -0.76
N PHE A 122 16.99 -5.93 -0.70
CA PHE A 122 15.84 -6.00 0.19
C PHE A 122 14.99 -7.26 -0.07
N ILE A 123 14.72 -7.60 -1.34
CA ILE A 123 13.94 -8.80 -1.68
C ILE A 123 14.68 -10.06 -1.21
N VAL A 124 15.99 -10.16 -1.46
CA VAL A 124 16.80 -11.29 -0.98
C VAL A 124 16.77 -11.38 0.54
N TYR A 125 16.93 -10.26 1.23
CA TYR A 125 16.85 -10.18 2.69
C TYR A 125 15.46 -10.59 3.22
N ALA A 126 14.38 -10.15 2.57
CA ALA A 126 13.01 -10.48 2.95
C ALA A 126 12.75 -11.99 2.81
N ILE A 127 13.13 -12.58 1.68
CA ILE A 127 13.02 -14.03 1.45
C ILE A 127 13.84 -14.81 2.48
N PHE A 128 15.08 -14.38 2.74
CA PHE A 128 15.93 -15.00 3.75
C PHE A 128 15.25 -14.99 5.13
N ASN A 129 14.68 -13.85 5.56
CA ASN A 129 13.96 -13.79 6.82
C ASN A 129 12.71 -14.67 6.84
N MET A 130 11.94 -14.72 5.75
CA MET A 130 10.76 -15.58 5.67
C MET A 130 11.11 -17.07 5.82
N VAL A 131 12.23 -17.50 5.25
CA VAL A 131 12.66 -18.91 5.31
C VAL A 131 13.32 -19.26 6.64
N PHE A 132 14.21 -18.40 7.16
CA PHE A 132 15.10 -18.77 8.27
C PHE A 132 14.70 -18.22 9.65
N SER A 133 13.79 -17.24 9.74
CA SER A 133 13.44 -16.64 11.05
C SER A 133 12.59 -17.55 11.94
N GLY A 134 11.91 -18.55 11.37
CA GLY A 134 10.87 -19.33 12.05
C GLY A 134 9.59 -18.53 12.38
N GLN A 135 9.54 -17.23 12.07
CA GLN A 135 8.42 -16.36 12.44
C GLN A 135 7.33 -16.27 11.37
N PHE A 136 7.62 -16.73 10.16
CA PHE A 136 6.80 -16.49 8.96
C PHE A 136 5.31 -16.86 9.10
N PHE A 137 5.00 -17.99 9.77
CA PHE A 137 3.63 -18.42 10.04
C PHE A 137 3.08 -17.94 11.39
N ILE A 138 3.95 -17.47 12.30
CA ILE A 138 3.63 -17.24 13.71
C ILE A 138 3.31 -15.77 13.99
N ARG A 139 4.03 -14.84 13.35
CA ARG A 139 3.87 -13.39 13.55
C ARG A 139 4.39 -12.58 12.37
N TYR A 140 4.12 -11.27 12.39
CA TYR A 140 4.72 -10.34 11.44
C TYR A 140 6.23 -10.24 11.62
N ILE A 141 6.97 -10.29 10.51
CA ILE A 141 8.44 -10.17 10.53
C ILE A 141 8.83 -8.69 10.60
N THR A 142 8.94 -8.16 11.82
CA THR A 142 9.20 -6.73 12.06
C THR A 142 10.50 -6.25 11.39
N GLY A 143 11.56 -7.05 11.39
CA GLY A 143 12.84 -6.68 10.75
C GLY A 143 12.71 -6.39 9.25
N THR A 144 11.96 -7.23 8.53
CA THR A 144 11.65 -7.03 7.10
C THR A 144 10.82 -5.77 6.88
N PHE A 145 9.80 -5.54 7.72
CA PHE A 145 8.95 -4.37 7.59
C PHE A 145 9.71 -3.06 7.88
N THR A 146 10.56 -3.04 8.91
CA THR A 146 11.39 -1.88 9.27
C THR A 146 12.38 -1.53 8.17
N ILE A 147 13.16 -2.49 7.67
CA ILE A 147 14.12 -2.23 6.57
C ILE A 147 13.38 -1.80 5.30
N GLY A 148 12.24 -2.44 5.01
CA GLY A 148 11.39 -2.07 3.88
C GLY A 148 10.84 -0.64 3.99
N THR A 149 10.47 -0.21 5.20
CA THR A 149 10.04 1.18 5.47
C THR A 149 11.14 2.18 5.12
N PHE A 150 12.37 1.95 5.58
CA PHE A 150 13.50 2.82 5.24
C PHE A 150 13.73 2.87 3.73
N LEU A 151 13.59 1.74 3.03
CA LEU A 151 13.75 1.69 1.58
C LEU A 151 12.65 2.48 0.85
N VAL A 152 11.38 2.37 1.27
CA VAL A 152 10.27 3.14 0.68
C VAL A 152 10.46 4.63 0.91
N VAL A 153 10.76 5.05 2.14
CA VAL A 153 11.01 6.46 2.49
C VAL A 153 12.18 7.01 1.67
N THR A 154 13.28 6.25 1.57
CA THR A 154 14.43 6.62 0.73
C THR A 154 14.04 6.75 -0.75
N SER A 155 13.20 5.84 -1.26
CA SER A 155 12.70 5.89 -2.64
C SER A 155 11.82 7.11 -2.90
N VAL A 156 10.99 7.51 -1.93
CA VAL A 156 10.19 8.74 -2.02
C VAL A 156 11.09 9.98 -1.99
N PHE A 157 12.04 10.07 -1.06
CA PHE A 157 12.95 11.22 -0.99
C PHE A 157 13.82 11.33 -2.24
N ALA A 158 14.33 10.22 -2.76
CA ALA A 158 15.05 10.19 -4.03
C ALA A 158 14.20 10.69 -5.20
N TYR A 159 12.91 10.33 -5.23
CA TYR A 159 11.97 10.82 -6.23
C TYR A 159 11.70 12.33 -6.10
N PHE A 160 11.48 12.84 -4.88
CA PHE A 160 11.31 14.27 -4.65
C PHE A 160 12.56 15.07 -4.99
N TYR A 161 13.74 14.58 -4.59
CA TYR A 161 15.03 15.18 -4.94
C TYR A 161 15.22 15.28 -6.46
N ASP A 162 14.91 14.21 -7.20
CA ASP A 162 14.99 14.18 -8.65
C ASP A 162 13.97 15.12 -9.33
N ILE A 163 12.79 15.35 -8.75
CA ILE A 163 11.87 16.39 -9.21
C ILE A 163 12.48 17.78 -8.98
N LEU A 164 12.98 18.05 -7.77
CA LEU A 164 13.48 19.38 -7.36
C LEU A 164 14.63 19.88 -8.24
N ILE A 165 15.50 18.97 -8.70
CA ILE A 165 16.68 19.32 -9.49
C ILE A 165 16.43 19.26 -11.00
N SER A 166 15.33 18.64 -11.44
CA SER A 166 15.01 18.56 -12.86
C SER A 166 14.07 19.68 -13.31
N ASP A 167 14.10 19.99 -14.60
CA ASP A 167 13.17 20.95 -15.23
C ASP A 167 11.68 20.54 -15.07
N ARG A 168 11.42 19.30 -14.62
CA ARG A 168 10.08 18.78 -14.29
C ARG A 168 9.50 19.39 -13.01
N LEU A 169 10.25 20.22 -12.30
CA LEU A 169 9.70 21.07 -11.24
C LEU A 169 8.53 21.93 -11.79
N VAL A 170 8.63 22.41 -13.03
CA VAL A 170 7.50 23.11 -13.66
C VAL A 170 6.42 22.09 -14.03
N GLY A 171 5.33 22.07 -13.27
CA GLY A 171 4.19 21.18 -13.52
C GLY A 171 4.18 19.85 -12.75
N PHE A 172 5.02 19.70 -11.71
CA PHE A 172 5.01 18.49 -10.86
C PHE A 172 3.63 18.22 -10.24
N TYR A 173 2.87 19.27 -9.93
CA TYR A 173 1.53 19.19 -9.36
C TYR A 173 0.51 18.55 -10.30
N GLY A 174 0.80 18.46 -11.60
CA GLY A 174 -0.02 17.71 -12.56
C GLY A 174 0.30 16.21 -12.61
N ASN A 175 1.29 15.73 -11.86
CA ASN A 175 1.80 14.36 -11.98
C ASN A 175 1.16 13.42 -10.95
N LEU A 176 0.52 12.34 -11.42
CA LEU A 176 -0.03 11.28 -10.56
C LEU A 176 0.96 10.76 -9.50
N PHE A 177 2.22 10.52 -9.88
CA PHE A 177 3.20 9.90 -8.99
C PHE A 177 3.67 10.82 -7.86
N PHE A 178 3.46 12.13 -7.99
CA PHE A 178 3.67 13.07 -6.89
C PHE A 178 2.68 12.79 -5.75
N TYR A 179 1.38 12.68 -6.05
CA TYR A 179 0.35 12.37 -5.06
C TYR A 179 0.54 10.97 -4.46
N ILE A 180 0.92 9.98 -5.28
CA ILE A 180 1.27 8.64 -4.79
C ILE A 180 2.42 8.73 -3.78
N ALA A 181 3.50 9.44 -4.11
CA ALA A 181 4.65 9.59 -3.23
C ALA A 181 4.28 10.24 -1.89
N VAL A 182 3.44 11.28 -1.90
CA VAL A 182 2.97 11.94 -0.66
C VAL A 182 2.12 10.98 0.19
N GLY A 183 1.16 10.27 -0.42
CA GLY A 183 0.33 9.29 0.29
C GLY A 183 1.16 8.17 0.93
N VAL A 184 2.09 7.60 0.16
CA VAL A 184 3.01 6.55 0.62
C VAL A 184 3.93 7.07 1.73
N LEU A 185 4.52 8.26 1.57
CA LEU A 185 5.42 8.82 2.58
C LEU A 185 4.72 8.99 3.91
N LEU A 186 3.52 9.60 3.93
CA LEU A 186 2.79 9.80 5.17
C LEU A 186 2.46 8.46 5.83
N TRP A 187 1.96 7.49 5.06
CA TRP A 187 1.63 6.17 5.60
C TRP A 187 2.86 5.48 6.24
N TYR A 188 4.00 5.45 5.54
CA TYR A 188 5.22 4.79 6.01
C TYR A 188 5.99 5.58 7.09
N LEU A 189 5.67 6.86 7.31
CA LEU A 189 6.18 7.61 8.45
C LEU A 189 5.31 7.45 9.70
N VAL A 190 4.00 7.23 9.53
CA VAL A 190 3.05 7.15 10.64
C VAL A 190 2.89 5.73 11.17
N ILE A 191 2.69 4.73 10.31
CA ILE A 191 2.33 3.37 10.74
C ILE A 191 3.49 2.59 11.35
N PRO A 192 4.67 2.52 10.72
CA PRO A 192 5.77 1.69 11.24
C PRO A 192 6.24 2.05 12.65
N PRO A 193 6.37 3.34 13.05
CA PRO A 193 6.69 3.67 14.43
C PRO A 193 5.69 3.13 15.44
N ILE A 194 4.39 3.12 15.11
CA ILE A 194 3.35 2.61 16.01
C ILE A 194 3.41 1.08 16.08
N GLU A 195 3.71 0.39 14.99
CA GLU A 195 3.90 -1.07 14.99
C GLU A 195 5.07 -1.53 15.87
N LEU A 196 6.08 -0.69 16.15
CA LEU A 196 7.13 -1.01 17.13
C LEU A 196 6.57 -1.19 18.55
N TYR A 197 5.42 -0.60 18.84
CA TYR A 197 4.71 -0.72 20.11
C TYR A 197 3.67 -1.84 20.11
N VAL A 198 3.70 -2.76 19.14
CA VAL A 198 2.73 -3.88 19.08
C VAL A 198 2.77 -4.78 20.33
N ASN A 199 3.86 -4.79 21.10
CA ASN A 199 3.94 -5.50 22.37
C ASN A 199 2.95 -4.96 23.44
N TYR A 200 2.45 -3.73 23.26
CA TYR A 200 1.39 -3.14 24.09
C TYR A 200 -0.02 -3.47 23.59
N PHE A 201 -0.14 -4.26 22.51
CA PHE A 201 -1.41 -4.74 21.96
C PHE A 201 -1.90 -5.96 22.78
N THR A 202 -2.32 -5.69 24.02
CA THR A 202 -2.90 -6.70 24.93
C THR A 202 -4.38 -6.41 25.17
N GLU A 203 -5.17 -7.44 25.51
CA GLU A 203 -6.60 -7.28 25.81
C GLU A 203 -6.85 -6.32 26.99
N GLU A 204 -5.87 -6.19 27.88
CA GLU A 204 -5.88 -5.26 29.01
C GLU A 204 -5.72 -3.79 28.58
N ASN A 205 -5.13 -3.52 27.41
CA ASN A 205 -4.90 -2.18 26.88
C ASN A 205 -5.81 -1.86 25.69
N GLN A 206 -7.12 -1.89 25.93
CA GLN A 206 -8.13 -1.60 24.91
C GLN A 206 -7.95 -0.22 24.27
N PHE A 207 -7.50 0.77 25.05
CA PHE A 207 -7.23 2.12 24.54
C PHE A 207 -6.18 2.11 23.43
N PHE A 208 -5.06 1.39 23.61
CA PHE A 208 -4.04 1.28 22.56
C PHE A 208 -4.57 0.59 21.30
N ILE A 209 -5.38 -0.47 21.46
CA ILE A 209 -6.01 -1.17 20.32
C ILE A 209 -6.88 -0.20 19.51
N GLU A 210 -7.71 0.60 20.17
CA GLU A 210 -8.59 1.56 19.53
C GLU A 210 -7.82 2.67 18.82
N VAL A 211 -6.80 3.24 19.46
CA VAL A 211 -5.92 4.26 18.88
C VAL A 211 -5.18 3.70 17.67
N PHE A 212 -4.58 2.52 17.79
CA PHE A 212 -3.89 1.85 16.67
C PHE A 212 -4.81 1.65 15.47
N ALA A 213 -6.00 1.09 15.71
CA ALA A 213 -6.98 0.86 14.66
C ALA A 213 -7.48 2.17 14.02
N ALA A 214 -7.65 3.22 14.82
CA ALA A 214 -8.02 4.55 14.32
C ALA A 214 -6.92 5.15 13.43
N VAL A 215 -5.67 5.16 13.89
CA VAL A 215 -4.54 5.71 13.13
C VAL A 215 -4.33 4.94 11.83
N LEU A 216 -4.34 3.61 11.86
CA LEU A 216 -4.22 2.78 10.66
C LEU A 216 -5.32 3.09 9.65
N ARG A 217 -6.57 3.20 10.11
CA ARG A 217 -7.72 3.54 9.27
C ARG A 217 -7.58 4.92 8.64
N TYR A 218 -7.23 5.95 9.40
CA TYR A 218 -7.06 7.30 8.86
C TYR A 218 -5.86 7.42 7.92
N ALA A 219 -4.76 6.70 8.18
CA ALA A 219 -3.63 6.62 7.28
C ALA A 219 -4.01 5.97 5.94
N ASN A 220 -4.79 4.87 5.98
CA ASN A 220 -5.31 4.22 4.77
C ASN A 220 -6.24 5.14 3.99
N ILE A 221 -7.21 5.79 4.67
CA ILE A 221 -8.10 6.78 4.05
C ILE A 221 -7.27 7.85 3.34
N PHE A 222 -6.31 8.45 4.03
CA PHE A 222 -5.46 9.49 3.47
C PHE A 222 -4.68 8.99 2.23
N MET A 223 -3.98 7.86 2.35
CA MET A 223 -3.15 7.32 1.28
C MET A 223 -3.97 7.03 0.02
N TYR A 224 -5.08 6.30 0.14
CA TYR A 224 -5.90 5.94 -1.01
C TYR A 224 -6.68 7.12 -1.57
N SER A 225 -7.08 8.10 -0.74
CA SER A 225 -7.59 9.39 -1.22
C SER A 225 -6.56 10.13 -2.06
N MET A 226 -5.28 10.14 -1.65
CA MET A 226 -4.20 10.75 -2.44
C MET A 226 -4.01 10.05 -3.78
N PHE A 227 -4.14 8.73 -3.85
CA PHE A 227 -4.05 8.00 -5.11
C PHE A 227 -5.21 8.35 -6.05
N ALA A 228 -6.45 8.35 -5.55
CA ALA A 228 -7.63 8.76 -6.31
C ALA A 228 -7.54 10.22 -6.79
N LEU A 229 -7.11 11.12 -5.90
CA LEU A 229 -6.90 12.52 -6.22
C LEU A 229 -5.82 12.70 -7.30
N GLY A 230 -4.72 11.96 -7.20
CA GLY A 230 -3.64 11.98 -8.19
C GLY A 230 -4.12 11.57 -9.58
N PHE A 231 -5.00 10.57 -9.69
CA PHE A 231 -5.60 10.20 -10.98
C PHE A 231 -6.49 11.32 -11.54
N TYR A 232 -7.32 11.92 -10.68
CA TYR A 232 -8.20 13.01 -11.07
C TYR A 232 -7.42 14.26 -11.54
N ILE A 233 -6.39 14.65 -10.79
CA ILE A 233 -5.58 15.83 -11.11
C ILE A 233 -4.75 15.61 -12.37
N ASP A 234 -4.09 14.46 -12.53
CA ASP A 234 -3.34 14.15 -13.76
C ASP A 234 -4.26 14.16 -14.99
N TYR A 235 -5.48 13.64 -14.87
CA TYR A 235 -6.49 13.74 -15.94
C TYR A 235 -6.84 15.19 -16.28
N ARG A 236 -7.17 16.01 -15.26
CA ARG A 236 -7.60 17.40 -15.46
C ARG A 236 -6.48 18.27 -16.01
N TYR A 237 -5.27 18.13 -15.47
CA TYR A 237 -4.09 18.87 -15.92
C TYR A 237 -3.82 18.63 -17.41
N ARG A 238 -3.83 17.37 -17.83
CA ARG A 238 -3.60 17.00 -19.23
C ARG A 238 -4.69 17.51 -20.16
N ARG A 239 -5.95 17.39 -19.75
CA ARG A 239 -7.08 17.91 -20.53
C ARG A 239 -6.91 19.40 -20.84
N ASN A 240 -6.50 20.18 -19.85
CA ASN A 240 -6.30 21.62 -20.01
C ASN A 240 -5.07 21.97 -20.87
N THR A 241 -4.02 21.15 -20.85
CA THR A 241 -2.81 21.38 -21.67
C THR A 241 -2.94 20.88 -23.11
N GLU A 242 -3.72 19.82 -23.35
CA GLU A 242 -3.86 19.18 -24.67
C GLU A 242 -5.07 19.72 -25.47
N ASN A 243 -6.08 20.29 -24.81
CA ASN A 243 -7.23 20.96 -25.43
C ASN A 243 -7.53 22.27 -24.66
N PRO A 244 -6.79 23.36 -24.92
CA PRO A 244 -7.09 24.64 -24.28
C PRO A 244 -8.51 25.06 -24.69
N LEU A 245 -9.36 25.38 -23.70
CA LEU A 245 -10.63 26.05 -23.97
C LEU A 245 -10.35 27.33 -24.78
N PRO A 246 -11.24 27.72 -25.72
CA PRO A 246 -11.11 29.01 -26.37
C PRO A 246 -10.97 30.08 -25.29
N LYS A 247 -9.92 30.89 -25.38
CA LYS A 247 -9.84 32.09 -24.55
C LYS A 247 -10.82 33.07 -25.17
N ASP A 248 -11.92 33.33 -24.44
CA ASP A 248 -12.85 34.42 -24.73
C ASP A 248 -12.14 35.79 -24.61
#